data_AF-A0A1E5GW64-F1
#
_entry.id   AF-A0A1E5GW64-F1
#
_cell.length_a   1.000
_cell.length_b   1.000
_cell.length_c   1.000
_cell.angle_alpha   90.00
_cell.angle_beta   90.00
_cell.angle_gamma   90.00
#
_symmetry.space_group_name_H-M   'P 1'
#
loop_
_entity.id
_entity.type
_entity.pdbx_description
1 polymer ?
#
loop_
_entity_poly.entity_id
_entity_poly.type
_entity_poly.pdbx_seq_one_letter_code
_entity_poly.pdbx_strand_id
1 'polypeptide(L)'
;MKGIPYLLFGLVMLTILVSCKPSKNETHSNEYSLFDGTWEVIDNPEQRITITENDKHSFDLSFENLDFLESSDLIVSEQTRKELILKSKNKGLIYSFYIIEKNQLDFYFAANSDENIVGESPPITLKKTK
;
A
#
# COMPACT_ATOMS: atom_id res chain seq x y z
N MET A 1 65.11 12.28 23.32
CA MET A 1 64.12 12.73 24.31
C MET A 1 63.05 13.54 23.57
N LYS A 2 61.77 13.20 23.80
CA LYS A 2 60.55 14.02 23.58
C LYS A 2 60.24 14.36 22.10
N GLY A 3 59.09 14.05 21.52
CA GLY A 3 57.87 13.39 21.95
C GLY A 3 56.96 13.24 20.70
N ILE A 4 56.27 12.11 20.59
CA ILE A 4 55.03 11.98 19.80
C ILE A 4 53.96 12.38 20.84
N PRO A 5 52.84 13.10 20.55
CA PRO A 5 51.85 12.66 19.56
C PRO A 5 50.82 13.69 18.99
N TYR A 6 49.95 13.18 18.12
CA TYR A 6 48.62 13.69 17.75
C TYR A 6 48.52 14.99 16.94
N LEU A 7 48.55 14.87 15.61
CA LEU A 7 47.67 15.63 14.69
C LEU A 7 47.42 14.82 13.40
N LEU A 8 47.27 13.50 13.56
CA LEU A 8 46.96 12.53 12.48
C LEU A 8 45.59 11.88 12.72
N PHE A 9 44.65 12.66 13.25
CA PHE A 9 43.25 12.30 13.45
C PHE A 9 42.41 13.53 13.09
N GLY A 10 42.06 13.67 11.81
CA GLY A 10 41.07 14.67 11.43
C GLY A 10 41.14 15.22 10.03
N LEU A 11 41.50 14.46 8.99
CA LEU A 11 41.13 14.83 7.62
C LEU A 11 41.26 13.67 6.61
N VAL A 12 40.82 12.47 6.98
CA VAL A 12 40.66 11.34 6.03
C VAL A 12 39.18 10.97 5.83
N MET A 13 38.25 11.74 6.41
CA MET A 13 36.80 11.54 6.27
C MET A 13 36.17 12.63 5.43
N LEU A 14 36.59 12.78 4.17
CA LEU A 14 35.82 13.58 3.22
C LEU A 14 35.90 13.08 1.76
N THR A 15 35.97 11.76 1.59
CA THR A 15 35.74 11.11 0.28
C THR A 15 34.87 9.87 0.42
N ILE A 16 33.72 10.02 1.09
CA ILE A 16 32.55 9.21 0.75
C ILE A 16 31.71 10.09 -0.16
N LEU A 17 32.19 10.26 -1.40
CA LEU A 17 31.31 10.59 -2.52
C LEU A 17 30.36 9.40 -2.61
N VAL A 18 29.19 9.58 -2.00
CA VAL A 18 28.09 8.64 -2.01
C VAL A 18 27.79 8.37 -3.47
N SER A 19 28.25 7.21 -3.92
CA SER A 19 27.88 6.62 -5.18
C SER A 19 26.39 6.30 -5.07
N CYS A 20 25.53 7.29 -5.33
CA CYS A 20 24.13 7.04 -5.67
C CYS A 20 24.12 6.39 -7.06
N LYS A 21 24.53 5.11 -7.10
CA LYS A 21 24.03 4.20 -8.14
C LYS A 21 22.55 4.00 -7.82
N PRO A 22 21.63 4.32 -8.74
CA PRO A 22 20.30 3.73 -8.67
C PRO A 22 20.46 2.24 -8.98
N SER A 23 20.73 1.42 -7.96
CA SER A 23 20.43 0.00 -8.05
C SER A 23 18.97 -0.16 -7.66
N LYS A 24 18.09 -0.05 -8.64
CA LYS A 24 16.86 -0.83 -8.66
C LYS A 24 16.53 -1.07 -10.12
N ASN A 25 16.95 -2.25 -10.58
CA ASN A 25 16.09 -3.08 -11.41
C ASN A 25 14.65 -2.82 -11.00
N GLU A 26 13.89 -2.19 -11.87
CA GLU A 26 12.92 -2.88 -12.70
C GLU A 26 12.03 -1.81 -13.31
N THR A 27 12.28 -1.52 -14.58
CA THR A 27 11.21 -1.21 -15.50
C THR A 27 10.30 -2.43 -15.57
N HIS A 28 9.47 -2.66 -14.54
CA HIS A 28 8.26 -3.46 -14.70
C HIS A 28 7.34 -2.56 -15.52
N SER A 29 7.31 -2.69 -16.84
CA SER A 29 6.46 -3.65 -17.57
C SER A 29 5.01 -3.51 -17.13
N ASN A 30 4.10 -3.26 -18.08
CA ASN A 30 2.64 -3.30 -17.96
C ASN A 30 2.12 -4.52 -17.17
N GLU A 31 2.27 -4.52 -15.86
CA GLU A 31 1.69 -5.48 -14.93
C GLU A 31 0.46 -4.78 -14.35
N TYR A 32 -0.71 -5.21 -14.78
CA TYR A 32 -1.98 -4.90 -14.13
C TYR A 32 -1.83 -5.08 -12.61
N SER A 33 -2.36 -4.15 -11.81
CA SER A 33 -2.31 -4.26 -10.36
C SER A 33 -2.84 -5.61 -9.89
N LEU A 34 -2.11 -6.27 -8.99
CA LEU A 34 -2.52 -7.53 -8.37
C LEU A 34 -3.90 -7.43 -7.70
N PHE A 35 -4.26 -6.21 -7.26
CA PHE A 35 -5.50 -5.88 -6.57
C PHE A 35 -6.68 -5.68 -7.53
N ASP A 36 -6.44 -5.36 -8.81
CA ASP A 36 -7.50 -5.10 -9.78
C ASP A 36 -8.40 -6.33 -9.98
N GLY A 37 -9.71 -6.12 -9.96
CA GLY A 37 -10.74 -7.14 -10.14
C GLY A 37 -11.79 -7.19 -9.02
N THR A 38 -12.67 -8.19 -9.12
CA THR A 38 -13.72 -8.46 -8.13
C THR A 38 -13.27 -9.52 -7.12
N TRP A 39 -13.53 -9.21 -5.85
CA TRP A 39 -13.16 -10.00 -4.70
C TRP A 39 -14.42 -10.35 -3.89
N GLU A 40 -14.63 -11.64 -3.65
CA GLU A 40 -15.78 -12.18 -2.92
C GLU A 40 -15.40 -12.52 -1.48
N VAL A 41 -16.30 -12.27 -0.52
CA VAL A 41 -16.13 -12.78 0.85
C VAL A 41 -16.15 -14.31 0.81
N ILE A 42 -15.15 -14.95 1.43
CA ILE A 42 -14.99 -16.42 1.36
C ILE A 42 -16.24 -17.16 1.83
N ASP A 43 -16.81 -16.73 2.96
CA ASP A 43 -17.95 -17.37 3.61
C ASP A 43 -19.31 -16.85 3.09
N ASN A 44 -19.31 -15.78 2.29
CA ASN A 44 -20.52 -15.19 1.71
C ASN A 44 -20.27 -14.58 0.31
N PRO A 45 -20.27 -15.39 -0.76
CA PRO A 45 -19.93 -14.92 -2.11
C PRO A 45 -20.89 -13.89 -2.74
N GLU A 46 -22.04 -13.66 -2.12
CA GLU A 46 -22.96 -12.58 -2.51
C GLU A 46 -22.40 -11.20 -2.10
N GLN A 47 -21.47 -11.17 -1.14
CA GLN A 47 -20.78 -9.97 -0.69
C GLN A 47 -19.47 -9.80 -1.46
N ARG A 48 -19.31 -8.64 -2.10
CA ARG A 48 -18.19 -8.40 -3.02
C ARG A 48 -17.61 -7.00 -2.89
N ILE A 49 -16.34 -6.91 -3.20
CA ILE A 49 -15.62 -5.66 -3.39
C ILE A 49 -15.00 -5.69 -4.77
N THR A 50 -15.28 -4.69 -5.60
CA THR A 50 -14.58 -4.52 -6.88
C THR A 50 -13.59 -3.39 -6.75
N ILE A 51 -12.34 -3.68 -7.10
CA ILE A 51 -11.23 -2.74 -7.15
C ILE A 51 -10.91 -2.53 -8.62
N THR A 52 -11.03 -1.30 -9.11
CA THR A 52 -10.70 -0.97 -10.50
C THR A 52 -9.51 -0.03 -10.53
N GLU A 53 -8.40 -0.46 -11.12
CA GLU A 53 -7.28 0.44 -11.42
C GLU A 53 -7.51 1.13 -12.76
N ASN A 54 -7.29 2.44 -12.80
CA ASN A 54 -7.34 3.22 -14.04
C ASN A 54 -5.94 3.63 -14.50
N ASP A 55 -5.82 4.15 -15.73
CA ASP A 55 -4.54 4.41 -16.43
C ASP A 55 -3.56 5.36 -15.70
N LYS A 56 -3.99 6.01 -14.63
CA LYS A 56 -3.20 6.93 -13.82
C LYS A 56 -2.78 6.33 -12.48
N HIS A 57 -2.94 5.02 -12.29
CA HIS A 57 -2.77 4.34 -11.00
C HIS A 57 -3.65 4.95 -9.89
N SER A 58 -4.82 5.48 -10.26
CA SER A 58 -5.88 5.72 -9.30
C SER A 58 -6.81 4.50 -9.24
N PHE A 59 -7.45 4.34 -8.10
CA PHE A 59 -8.29 3.18 -7.81
C PHE A 59 -9.69 3.65 -7.47
N ASP A 60 -10.67 2.98 -8.08
CA ASP A 60 -12.07 3.10 -7.75
C ASP A 60 -12.51 1.85 -6.98
N LEU A 61 -13.37 2.03 -5.98
CA LEU A 61 -13.94 0.95 -5.18
C LEU A 61 -15.46 0.92 -5.31
N SER A 62 -16.02 -0.28 -5.42
CA SER A 62 -17.46 -0.51 -5.29
C SER A 62 -17.73 -1.73 -4.41
N PHE A 63 -18.83 -1.66 -3.65
CA PHE A 63 -19.22 -2.70 -2.72
C PHE A 63 -20.60 -3.27 -3.10
N GLU A 64 -20.73 -4.59 -3.12
CA GLU A 64 -21.98 -5.29 -3.35
C GLU A 64 -22.35 -6.06 -2.08
N ASN A 65 -23.57 -5.83 -1.56
CA ASN A 65 -24.09 -6.46 -0.33
C ASN A 65 -23.21 -6.30 0.93
N LEU A 66 -22.39 -5.23 0.97
CA LEU A 66 -21.60 -4.84 2.13
C LEU A 66 -21.96 -3.41 2.54
N ASP A 67 -22.23 -3.20 3.83
CA ASP A 67 -22.62 -1.89 4.39
C ASP A 67 -21.39 -1.04 4.75
N PHE A 68 -20.52 -0.77 3.77
CA PHE A 68 -19.39 0.17 3.93
C PHE A 68 -19.69 1.51 3.27
N LEU A 69 -19.14 2.58 3.85
CA LEU A 69 -19.24 3.91 3.23
C LEU A 69 -18.38 3.96 1.99
N GLU A 70 -18.93 4.50 0.89
CA GLU A 70 -18.22 4.68 -0.37
C GLU A 70 -17.63 6.10 -0.53
N SER A 71 -16.51 6.18 -1.23
CA SER A 71 -15.86 7.43 -1.62
C SER A 71 -15.42 7.31 -3.08
N SER A 72 -15.72 8.35 -3.86
CA SER A 72 -15.27 8.51 -5.25
C SER A 72 -14.00 9.35 -5.37
N ASP A 73 -13.48 9.84 -4.25
CA ASP A 73 -12.34 10.75 -4.16
C ASP A 73 -11.15 10.08 -3.46
N LEU A 74 -10.83 8.85 -3.90
CA LEU A 74 -9.77 8.04 -3.34
C LEU A 74 -8.38 8.48 -3.82
N ILE A 75 -7.40 8.40 -2.92
CA ILE A 75 -5.98 8.53 -3.18
C ILE A 75 -5.24 7.30 -2.68
N VAL A 76 -4.19 6.91 -3.40
CA VAL A 76 -3.26 5.88 -2.96
C VAL A 76 -2.37 6.46 -1.87
N SER A 77 -2.49 5.92 -0.67
CA SER A 77 -1.57 6.23 0.44
C SER A 77 -0.37 5.29 0.42
N GLU A 78 -0.59 4.02 0.09
CA GLU A 78 0.46 3.01 0.00
C GLU A 78 0.09 1.97 -1.06
N GLN A 79 1.06 1.55 -1.88
CA GLN A 79 0.92 0.47 -2.83
C GLN A 79 2.22 -0.30 -2.92
N THR A 80 2.18 -1.55 -2.49
CA THR A 80 3.30 -2.50 -2.54
C THR A 80 2.84 -3.80 -3.21
N ARG A 81 3.74 -4.78 -3.33
CA ARG A 81 3.38 -6.12 -3.83
C ARG A 81 2.47 -6.90 -2.88
N LYS A 82 2.24 -6.42 -1.65
CA LYS A 82 1.42 -7.09 -0.63
C LYS A 82 0.29 -6.24 -0.08
N GLU A 83 0.37 -4.93 -0.20
CA GLU A 83 -0.54 -4.03 0.48
C GLU A 83 -0.99 -2.88 -0.43
N LEU A 84 -2.27 -2.55 -0.37
CA LEU A 84 -2.87 -1.37 -1.00
C LEU A 84 -3.67 -0.62 0.07
N ILE A 85 -3.32 0.64 0.32
CA ILE A 85 -4.05 1.53 1.23
C ILE A 85 -4.62 2.69 0.42
N LEU A 86 -5.94 2.81 0.42
CA LEU A 86 -6.68 3.90 -0.19
C LEU A 86 -7.28 4.79 0.89
N LYS A 87 -7.16 6.10 0.73
CA LYS A 87 -7.76 7.10 1.62
C LYS A 87 -8.69 8.01 0.83
N SER A 88 -9.84 8.34 1.39
CA SER A 88 -10.69 9.41 0.85
C SER A 88 -10.07 10.78 1.15
N LYS A 89 -10.11 11.72 0.19
CA LYS A 89 -9.57 13.07 0.40
C LYS A 89 -10.36 13.86 1.45
N ASN A 90 -11.68 13.67 1.50
CA ASN A 90 -12.55 14.56 2.27
C ASN A 90 -13.40 13.86 3.35
N LYS A 91 -13.42 12.52 3.39
CA LYS A 91 -14.34 11.77 4.26
C LYS A 91 -13.67 11.02 5.42
N GLY A 92 -12.34 11.03 5.52
CA GLY A 92 -11.61 10.26 6.55
C GLY A 92 -11.76 8.74 6.43
N LEU A 93 -12.29 8.24 5.32
CA LEU A 93 -12.42 6.82 5.04
C LEU A 93 -11.07 6.25 4.61
N ILE A 94 -10.69 5.12 5.20
CA ILE A 94 -9.48 4.37 4.89
C ILE A 94 -9.87 2.94 4.56
N TYR A 95 -9.38 2.45 3.42
CA TYR A 95 -9.56 1.10 2.93
C TYR A 95 -8.19 0.45 2.80
N SER A 96 -7.94 -0.65 3.49
CA SER A 96 -6.69 -1.40 3.38
C SER A 96 -6.94 -2.80 2.86
N PHE A 97 -6.12 -3.22 1.91
CA PHE A 97 -6.14 -4.54 1.28
C PHE A 97 -4.78 -5.18 1.44
N TYR A 98 -4.73 -6.35 2.07
CA TYR A 98 -3.49 -7.07 2.35
C TYR A 98 -3.52 -8.46 1.72
N ILE A 99 -2.63 -8.72 0.76
CA ILE A 99 -2.52 -10.01 0.06
C ILE A 99 -1.96 -11.06 1.03
N ILE A 100 -2.76 -12.08 1.30
CA ILE A 100 -2.38 -13.27 2.06
C ILE A 100 -1.70 -14.27 1.11
N GLU A 101 -2.30 -14.50 -0.06
CA GLU A 101 -1.79 -15.37 -1.12
C GLU A 101 -2.32 -14.95 -2.51
N LYS A 102 -1.88 -15.61 -3.59
CA LYS A 102 -2.04 -15.16 -4.99
C LYS A 102 -3.47 -14.74 -5.39
N ASN A 103 -4.51 -15.27 -4.75
CA ASN A 103 -5.92 -14.94 -5.01
C ASN A 103 -6.72 -14.72 -3.72
N GLN A 104 -6.06 -14.36 -2.62
CA GLN A 104 -6.71 -14.14 -1.34
C GLN A 104 -6.11 -12.92 -0.65
N LEU A 105 -6.96 -12.07 -0.11
CA LEU A 105 -6.55 -10.89 0.63
C LEU A 105 -7.45 -10.65 1.84
N ASP A 106 -6.94 -9.96 2.84
CA ASP A 106 -7.74 -9.40 3.93
C ASP A 106 -8.09 -7.95 3.61
N PHE A 107 -9.35 -7.61 3.83
CA PHE A 107 -9.87 -6.26 3.73
C PHE A 107 -10.14 -5.67 5.12
N TYR A 108 -9.70 -4.43 5.31
CA TYR A 108 -9.92 -3.63 6.50
C TYR A 108 -10.55 -2.29 6.14
N PHE A 109 -11.52 -1.86 6.93
CA PHE A 109 -12.17 -0.55 6.80
C PHE A 109 -12.01 0.25 8.09
N ALA A 110 -11.77 1.54 7.95
CA ALA A 110 -11.83 2.51 9.05
C ALA A 110 -12.50 3.79 8.57
N ALA A 111 -13.32 4.39 9.45
CA ALA A 111 -14.00 5.66 9.19
C ALA A 111 -13.57 6.65 10.27
N ASN A 112 -12.38 7.21 10.12
CA ASN A 112 -11.78 8.10 11.11
C ASN A 112 -11.45 9.45 10.50
N SER A 113 -11.94 10.52 11.13
CA SER A 113 -11.49 11.88 10.80
C SER A 113 -10.01 12.12 11.12
N ASP A 114 -9.40 11.29 11.98
CA ASP A 114 -7.97 11.30 12.28
C ASP A 114 -7.23 10.33 11.35
N GLU A 115 -6.41 10.89 10.46
CA GLU A 115 -5.89 10.28 9.22
C GLU A 115 -4.98 9.03 9.37
N ASN A 116 -4.77 8.49 10.57
CA ASN A 116 -3.66 7.59 10.88
C ASN A 116 -4.03 6.23 11.52
N ILE A 117 -5.31 5.88 11.66
CA ILE A 117 -5.71 4.59 12.24
C ILE A 117 -6.28 3.69 11.16
N VAL A 118 -5.52 2.66 10.78
CA VAL A 118 -5.95 1.57 9.88
C VAL A 118 -6.46 0.40 10.74
N GLY A 119 -7.59 -0.21 10.36
CA GLY A 119 -8.02 -1.50 10.93
C GLY A 119 -8.99 -1.43 12.11
N GLU A 120 -9.99 -0.54 12.05
CA GLU A 120 -11.05 -0.53 13.08
C GLU A 120 -12.04 -1.70 12.93
N SER A 121 -12.27 -2.16 11.70
CA SER A 121 -13.06 -3.36 11.47
C SER A 121 -12.20 -4.63 11.63
N PRO A 122 -12.79 -5.74 12.13
CA PRO A 122 -12.21 -7.06 11.93
C PRO A 122 -11.91 -7.29 10.44
N PRO A 123 -10.84 -8.05 10.11
CA PRO A 123 -10.54 -8.36 8.72
C PRO A 123 -11.68 -9.15 8.08
N ILE A 124 -12.03 -8.80 6.85
CA ILE A 124 -12.86 -9.62 5.99
C ILE A 124 -11.95 -10.28 4.96
N THR A 125 -11.86 -11.60 5.03
CA THR A 125 -11.05 -12.36 4.08
C THR A 125 -11.80 -12.57 2.76
N LEU A 126 -11.17 -12.13 1.68
CA LEU A 126 -11.71 -12.17 0.33
C LEU A 126 -10.92 -13.12 -0.57
N LYS A 127 -11.60 -13.67 -1.57
CA LYS A 127 -11.01 -14.45 -2.67
C LYS A 127 -11.28 -13.77 -4.01
N LYS A 128 -10.34 -13.86 -4.94
CA LYS A 128 -10.51 -13.28 -6.29
C LYS A 128 -11.49 -14.12 -7.11
N THR A 129 -12.46 -13.47 -7.75
CA THR A 129 -13.32 -14.13 -8.75
C THR A 129 -12.47 -14.45 -9.98
N LYS A 130 -12.64 -15.66 -10.55
CA LYS A 130 -11.86 -16.15 -11.71
C LYS A 130 -12.16 -15.38 -12.99
#